data_AF-A0A956WL21-F1
#
_entry.id   AF-A0A956WL21-F1
#
_cell.length_a   1.000
_cell.length_b   1.000
_cell.length_c   1.000
_cell.angle_alpha   90.00
_cell.angle_beta   90.00
_cell.angle_gamma   90.00
#
_symmetry.space_group_name_H-M   'P 1'
#
loop_
_entity.id
_entity.type
_entity.pdbx_description
1 polymer ?
#
loop_
_entity_poly.entity_id
_entity_poly.type
_entity_poly.pdbx_seq_one_letter_code
_entity_poly.pdbx_strand_id
1 'polypeptide(L)'
;MSEATAGNAPARDDIFTVWSVLRKDHAAGVPAICQPSEAGVAELQGVIDQLADNGVTLRGIYDVSGIRADADVMLWLHANSGDTLQAALRALRRTSLLAPLLPRWNAMGVHREAEFAKSHGPAFMYG
;
A
#
# COMPACT_ATOMS: atom_id res chain seq x y z
N MET A 1 29.67 -11.18 35.72
CA MET A 1 29.06 -12.21 34.85
C MET A 1 27.57 -12.20 35.08
N SER A 2 26.81 -11.73 34.10
CA SER A 2 25.45 -12.19 33.77
C SER A 2 25.01 -11.36 32.56
N GLU A 3 25.43 -11.76 31.36
CA GLU A 3 24.80 -11.32 30.13
C GLU A 3 23.38 -11.89 30.12
N ALA A 4 22.38 -11.00 30.18
CA ALA A 4 21.01 -11.37 29.91
C ALA A 4 20.90 -11.63 28.41
N THR A 5 20.82 -12.90 28.02
CA THR A 5 20.52 -13.32 26.66
C THR A 5 19.16 -12.74 26.28
N ALA A 6 19.16 -11.72 25.42
CA ALA A 6 17.95 -11.26 24.77
C ALA A 6 17.38 -12.47 24.01
N GLY A 7 16.28 -13.03 24.53
CA GLY A 7 15.58 -14.13 23.87
C GLY A 7 15.23 -13.69 22.46
N ASN A 8 15.80 -14.37 21.47
CA ASN A 8 15.43 -14.22 20.08
C ASN A 8 13.96 -14.60 19.96
N ALA A 9 13.07 -13.60 20.00
CA ALA A 9 11.67 -13.79 19.66
C ALA A 9 11.65 -14.40 18.24
N PRO A 10 10.87 -15.46 17.99
CA PRO A 10 10.80 -16.05 16.67
C PRO A 10 10.44 -14.96 15.67
N ALA A 11 11.16 -14.90 14.55
CA ALA A 11 10.81 -14.02 13.43
C ALA A 11 9.34 -14.29 13.09
N ARG A 12 8.48 -13.29 13.30
CA ARG A 12 7.07 -13.40 12.94
C ARG A 12 7.00 -13.36 11.42
N ASP A 13 6.45 -14.39 10.79
CA ASP A 13 6.00 -14.38 9.40
C ASP A 13 4.70 -13.54 9.25
N ASP A 14 4.70 -12.35 9.85
CA ASP A 14 3.58 -11.44 9.82
C ASP A 14 3.55 -10.75 8.45
N ILE A 15 2.58 -11.12 7.62
CA ILE A 15 2.32 -10.39 6.37
C ILE A 15 1.36 -9.25 6.67
N PHE A 16 1.84 -8.02 6.56
CA PHE A 16 1.04 -6.82 6.64
C PHE A 16 0.48 -6.47 5.27
N THR A 17 -0.70 -5.85 5.25
CA THR A 17 -1.34 -5.33 4.05
C THR A 17 -1.94 -3.96 4.35
N VAL A 18 -1.97 -3.08 3.36
CA VAL A 18 -2.68 -1.79 3.45
C VAL A 18 -3.48 -1.54 2.19
N TRP A 19 -4.74 -1.14 2.37
CA TRP A 19 -5.59 -0.56 1.35
C TRP A 19 -5.65 0.95 1.57
N SER A 20 -5.19 1.72 0.60
CA SER A 20 -5.18 3.19 0.64
C SER A 20 -6.04 3.73 -0.49
N VAL A 21 -7.17 4.35 -0.14
CA VAL A 21 -8.06 5.02 -1.09
C VAL A 21 -7.73 6.50 -1.16
N LEU A 22 -7.48 6.97 -2.38
CA LEU A 22 -7.18 8.35 -2.72
C LEU A 22 -8.33 8.94 -3.54
N ARG A 23 -8.50 10.25 -3.43
CA ARG A 23 -9.50 11.01 -4.18
C ARG A 23 -8.94 12.29 -4.78
N LYS A 24 -9.52 12.76 -5.87
CA LYS A 24 -9.24 14.08 -6.44
C LYS A 24 -9.67 15.18 -5.48
N ASP A 25 -8.89 16.25 -5.46
CA ASP A 25 -9.29 17.48 -4.79
C ASP A 25 -10.16 18.33 -5.71
N HIS A 26 -11.49 18.17 -5.59
CA HIS A 26 -12.46 18.97 -6.35
C HIS A 26 -12.45 20.46 -5.97
N ALA A 27 -11.89 20.84 -4.81
CA ALA A 27 -11.84 22.23 -4.38
C ALA A 27 -10.61 22.98 -4.93
N ALA A 28 -9.55 22.27 -5.31
CA ALA A 28 -8.30 22.85 -5.77
C ALA A 28 -8.35 23.48 -7.18
N GLY A 29 -9.50 23.42 -7.87
CA GLY A 29 -9.64 23.98 -9.23
C GLY A 29 -8.78 23.27 -10.28
N VAL A 30 -8.23 22.09 -9.94
CA VAL A 30 -7.45 21.25 -10.85
C VAL A 30 -8.37 20.77 -11.96
N PRO A 31 -7.96 20.80 -13.24
CA PRO A 31 -8.77 20.29 -14.34
C PRO A 31 -9.29 18.88 -14.02
N ALA A 32 -10.57 18.64 -14.29
CA ALA A 32 -11.23 17.36 -14.03
C ALA A 32 -10.49 16.15 -14.67
N ILE A 33 -9.74 16.43 -15.73
CA ILE A 33 -8.89 15.50 -16.46
C ILE A 33 -7.42 15.80 -16.11
N CYS A 34 -6.84 15.01 -15.19
CA CYS A 34 -5.39 14.89 -15.12
C CYS A 34 -4.94 14.04 -16.30
N GLN A 35 -4.18 14.62 -17.22
CA GLN A 35 -3.50 13.84 -18.26
C GLN A 35 -2.17 13.34 -17.68
N PRO A 36 -2.00 12.02 -17.50
CA PRO A 36 -0.71 11.49 -17.08
C PRO A 36 0.32 11.78 -18.18
N SER A 37 1.49 12.27 -17.79
CA SER A 37 2.64 12.38 -18.69
C SER A 37 3.44 11.07 -18.69
N GLU A 38 4.13 10.79 -19.79
CA GLU A 38 5.06 9.64 -19.85
C GLU A 38 6.11 9.71 -18.73
N ALA A 39 6.59 10.92 -18.41
CA ALA A 39 7.52 11.16 -17.32
C ALA A 39 6.92 10.80 -15.95
N GLY A 40 5.65 11.14 -15.69
CA GLY A 40 4.97 10.80 -14.44
C GLY A 40 4.71 9.30 -14.30
N VAL A 41 4.40 8.62 -15.41
CA VAL A 41 4.26 7.15 -15.44
C VAL A 41 5.61 6.48 -15.16
N ALA A 42 6.68 6.95 -15.80
CA ALA A 42 8.03 6.42 -15.57
C ALA A 42 8.51 6.66 -14.13
N GLU A 43 8.23 7.83 -13.55
CA GLU A 43 8.51 8.13 -12.14
C GLU A 43 7.78 7.16 -11.21
N LEU A 44 6.47 6.97 -11.41
CA LEU A 44 5.68 6.04 -10.62
C LEU A 44 6.22 4.61 -10.72
N GLN A 45 6.55 4.16 -11.93
CA GLN A 45 7.14 2.82 -12.14
C GLN A 45 8.49 2.70 -11.41
N GLY A 46 9.37 3.70 -11.51
CA GLY A 46 10.65 3.68 -10.80
C GLY A 46 10.51 3.62 -9.28
N VAL A 47 9.50 4.28 -8.71
CA VAL A 47 9.18 4.14 -7.28
C VAL A 47 8.65 2.75 -6.97
N ILE A 48 7.78 2.17 -7.80
CA ILE A 48 7.28 0.80 -7.62
C ILE A 48 8.45 -0.21 -7.61
N ASP A 49 9.39 -0.09 -8.53
CA ASP A 49 10.56 -0.97 -8.62
C ASP A 49 11.44 -0.85 -7.36
N GLN A 50 11.70 0.38 -6.89
CA GLN A 50 12.43 0.61 -5.64
C GLN A 50 11.71 0.02 -4.42
N LEU A 51 10.37 0.03 -4.41
CA LEU A 51 9.60 -0.58 -3.33
C LEU A 51 9.70 -2.12 -3.36
N ALA A 52 9.69 -2.71 -4.56
CA ALA A 52 9.89 -4.15 -4.73
C ALA A 52 11.27 -4.60 -4.22
N ASP A 53 12.33 -3.83 -4.50
CA ASP A 53 13.68 -4.07 -3.97
C ASP A 53 13.74 -4.03 -2.43
N ASN A 54 12.82 -3.28 -1.81
CA ASN A 54 12.68 -3.17 -0.37
C ASN A 54 11.65 -4.16 0.23
N GLY A 55 11.23 -5.18 -0.52
CA GLY A 55 10.32 -6.22 -0.04
C GLY A 55 8.86 -5.77 0.10
N VAL A 56 8.44 -4.74 -0.63
CA VAL A 56 7.06 -4.28 -0.69
C VAL A 56 6.46 -4.64 -2.04
N THR A 57 5.32 -5.32 -2.02
CA THR A 57 4.54 -5.60 -3.22
C THR A 57 3.38 -4.63 -3.34
N LEU A 58 3.31 -3.89 -4.44
CA LEU A 58 2.08 -3.24 -4.88
C LEU A 58 1.24 -4.26 -5.65
N ARG A 59 0.24 -4.84 -4.97
CA ARG A 59 -0.61 -5.89 -5.55
C ARG A 59 -1.48 -5.38 -6.70
N GLY A 60 -1.82 -4.10 -6.65
CA GLY A 60 -2.54 -3.42 -7.73
C GLY A 60 -2.88 -1.97 -7.43
N ILE A 61 -3.16 -1.24 -8.51
CA ILE A 61 -3.78 0.08 -8.54
C ILE A 61 -5.16 -0.11 -9.16
N TYR A 62 -6.22 0.25 -8.44
CA TYR A 62 -7.59 0.00 -8.84
C TYR A 62 -8.32 1.31 -9.08
N ASP A 63 -9.01 1.41 -10.22
CA ASP A 63 -10.07 2.41 -10.40
C ASP A 63 -11.25 2.00 -9.53
N VAL A 64 -11.64 2.86 -8.59
CA VAL A 64 -12.78 2.67 -7.70
C VAL A 64 -13.86 3.74 -7.91
N SER A 65 -13.74 4.48 -9.00
CA SER A 65 -14.75 5.44 -9.47
C SER A 65 -16.08 4.71 -9.67
N GLY A 66 -17.17 5.28 -9.15
CA GLY A 66 -18.51 4.69 -9.26
C GLY A 66 -18.88 3.68 -8.17
N ILE A 67 -17.97 3.35 -7.24
CA ILE A 67 -18.29 2.51 -6.07
C ILE A 67 -18.68 3.38 -4.87
N ARG A 68 -17.93 4.44 -4.61
CA ARG A 68 -18.15 5.38 -3.50
C ARG A 68 -17.90 6.82 -3.97
N ALA A 69 -18.73 7.77 -3.53
CA ALA A 69 -18.75 9.14 -4.06
C ALA A 69 -17.45 9.96 -3.87
N ASP A 70 -16.59 9.59 -2.94
CA ASP A 70 -15.35 10.29 -2.58
C ASP A 70 -14.10 9.40 -2.77
N ALA A 71 -14.12 8.48 -3.74
CA ALA A 71 -13.04 7.55 -4.05
C ALA A 71 -12.77 7.49 -5.56
N ASP A 72 -11.50 7.64 -5.96
CA ASP A 72 -11.07 7.55 -7.36
C ASP A 72 -10.10 6.39 -7.58
N VAL A 73 -9.09 6.25 -6.71
CA VAL A 73 -8.04 5.23 -6.84
C VAL A 73 -7.81 4.51 -5.52
N MET A 74 -7.66 3.19 -5.55
CA MET A 74 -7.19 2.40 -4.42
C MET A 74 -5.83 1.77 -4.71
N LEU A 75 -4.88 1.95 -3.81
CA LEU A 75 -3.60 1.23 -3.77
C LEU A 75 -3.74 0.06 -2.80
N TRP A 76 -3.31 -1.14 -3.22
CA TRP A 76 -3.22 -2.30 -2.36
C TRP A 76 -1.78 -2.78 -2.28
N LEU A 77 -1.18 -2.69 -1.08
CA LEU A 77 0.19 -3.11 -0.82
C LEU A 77 0.26 -4.19 0.25
N HIS A 78 1.29 -5.03 0.20
CA HIS A 78 1.67 -5.92 1.30
C HIS A 78 3.19 -6.04 1.45
N ALA A 79 3.63 -6.30 2.69
CA ALA A 79 5.04 -6.48 3.07
C ALA A 79 5.14 -7.17 4.44
N ASN A 80 6.34 -7.59 4.83
CA ASN A 80 6.57 -8.26 6.12
C ASN A 80 6.66 -7.28 7.32
N SER A 81 6.37 -5.99 7.11
CA SER A 81 6.46 -4.95 8.13
C SER A 81 5.48 -3.81 7.84
N GLY A 82 4.71 -3.42 8.87
CA GLY A 82 3.80 -2.29 8.82
C GLY A 82 4.51 -0.95 8.57
N ASP A 83 5.67 -0.71 9.20
CA ASP A 83 6.45 0.52 9.02
C ASP A 83 6.98 0.65 7.60
N THR A 84 7.36 -0.48 6.99
CA THR A 84 7.78 -0.54 5.59
C THR A 84 6.62 -0.16 4.67
N LEU A 85 5.41 -0.65 4.93
CA LEU A 85 4.21 -0.25 4.19
C LEU A 85 3.88 1.25 4.34
N GLN A 86 4.05 1.80 5.55
CA GLN A 86 3.84 3.23 5.74
C GLN A 86 4.85 4.06 4.96
N ALA A 87 6.12 3.65 4.92
CA ALA A 87 7.16 4.31 4.14
C ALA A 87 6.86 4.22 2.63
N ALA A 88 6.45 3.04 2.16
CA ALA A 88 6.05 2.80 0.78
C ALA A 88 4.87 3.68 0.36
N LEU A 89 3.83 3.75 1.19
CA LEU A 89 2.67 4.59 0.91
C LEU A 89 3.05 6.08 0.85
N ARG A 90 3.96 6.55 1.71
CA ARG A 90 4.49 7.92 1.64
C ARG A 90 5.28 8.18 0.36
N ALA A 91 6.08 7.21 -0.09
CA ALA A 91 6.86 7.32 -1.33
C ALA A 91 5.94 7.40 -2.56
N LEU A 92 4.98 6.48 -2.68
CA LEU A 92 3.99 6.49 -3.77
C LEU A 92 3.21 7.80 -3.81
N ARG A 93 2.72 8.27 -2.66
CA ARG A 93 1.97 9.53 -2.57
C ARG A 93 2.76 10.79 -2.92
N ARG A 94 4.10 10.71 -3.02
CA ARG A 94 4.95 11.83 -3.46
C ARG A 94 5.22 11.84 -4.97
N THR A 95 4.86 10.77 -5.69
CA THR A 95 4.96 10.74 -7.16
C THR A 95 4.02 11.78 -7.77
N SER A 96 4.40 12.36 -8.90
CA SER A 96 3.64 13.41 -9.58
C SER A 96 2.21 13.01 -9.93
N LEU A 97 1.96 11.73 -10.24
CA LEU A 97 0.63 11.22 -10.56
C LEU A 97 -0.29 11.11 -9.34
N LEU A 98 0.26 10.84 -8.16
CA LEU A 98 -0.53 10.62 -6.94
C LEU A 98 -0.52 11.81 -5.98
N ALA A 99 0.48 12.70 -6.07
CA ALA A 99 0.64 13.88 -5.24
C ALA A 99 -0.58 14.83 -5.24
N PRO A 100 -1.31 15.03 -6.36
CA PRO A 100 -2.53 15.85 -6.37
C PRO A 100 -3.72 15.21 -5.66
N LEU A 101 -3.64 13.91 -5.30
CA LEU A 101 -4.75 13.20 -4.68
C LEU A 101 -4.70 13.27 -3.15
N LEU A 102 -5.87 13.44 -2.56
CA LEU A 102 -6.07 13.48 -1.12
C LEU A 102 -6.34 12.07 -0.58
N PRO A 103 -5.77 11.70 0.58
CA PRO A 103 -6.09 10.43 1.22
C PRO A 103 -7.53 10.48 1.75
N ARG A 104 -8.34 9.49 1.41
CA ARG A 104 -9.73 9.39 1.86
C ARG A 104 -9.91 8.39 2.98
N TRP A 105 -9.32 7.21 2.82
CA TRP A 105 -9.44 6.11 3.76
C TRP A 105 -8.23 5.20 3.64
N ASN A 106 -7.75 4.72 4.79
CA ASN A 106 -6.68 3.73 4.87
C ASN A 106 -7.08 2.65 5.85
N ALA A 107 -6.88 1.39 5.49
CA ALA A 107 -6.98 0.27 6.41
C ALA A 107 -5.73 -0.59 6.31
N MET A 108 -5.06 -0.75 7.44
CA MET A 108 -3.93 -1.66 7.59
C MET A 108 -4.39 -2.92 8.32
N GLY A 109 -3.99 -4.07 7.81
CA GLY A 109 -4.20 -5.37 8.42
C GLY A 109 -2.90 -6.12 8.56
N VAL A 110 -2.91 -7.12 9.43
CA VAL A 110 -1.86 -8.14 9.54
C VAL A 110 -2.52 -9.50 9.41
N HIS A 111 -1.95 -10.36 8.57
CA HIS A 111 -2.41 -11.73 8.48
C HIS A 111 -2.15 -12.47 9.80
N ARG A 112 -3.13 -13.27 10.20
CA ARG A 112 -3.05 -14.25 11.27
C ARG A 112 -3.74 -15.51 10.78
N GLU A 113 -3.25 -16.67 11.22
CA GLU A 113 -3.94 -17.93 10.96
C GLU A 113 -5.41 -17.86 11.41
N ALA A 114 -6.29 -18.44 10.61
CA ALA A 114 -7.71 -18.49 10.94
C ALA A 114 -7.96 -19.36 12.18
N GLU A 115 -8.83 -18.87 13.08
CA GLU A 115 -9.12 -19.52 14.36
C GLU A 115 -9.83 -20.88 14.21
N PHE A 116 -10.69 -21.03 13.20
CA PHE A 116 -11.55 -22.21 13.04
C PHE A 116 -11.16 -23.07 11.83
N ALA A 117 -11.12 -22.48 10.63
CA ALA A 117 -10.78 -23.19 9.41
C ALA A 117 -9.33 -22.91 9.04
N LYS A 118 -8.38 -23.71 9.55
CA LYS A 118 -6.94 -23.51 9.33
C LYS A 118 -6.50 -23.49 7.86
N SER A 119 -7.32 -24.03 6.95
CA SER A 119 -7.10 -23.97 5.50
C SER A 119 -7.55 -22.65 4.86
N HIS A 120 -8.20 -21.76 5.60
CA HIS A 120 -8.67 -20.47 5.10
C HIS A 120 -7.59 -19.41 5.29
N GLY A 121 -7.05 -18.91 4.19
CA GLY A 121 -6.13 -17.78 4.17
C GLY A 121 -6.52 -16.75 3.09
N PRO A 122 -6.03 -15.51 3.19
CA PRO A 122 -6.23 -14.50 2.16
C PRO A 122 -5.62 -14.94 0.82
N ALA A 123 -6.38 -14.77 -0.26
CA ALA A 123 -5.98 -15.17 -1.62
C ALA A 123 -4.60 -14.62 -2.04
N PHE A 124 -4.26 -13.39 -1.63
CA PHE A 124 -3.00 -12.74 -2.00
C PHE A 124 -1.75 -13.41 -1.42
N MET A 125 -1.89 -14.29 -0.43
CA MET A 125 -0.75 -15.07 0.09
C MET A 125 -0.39 -16.27 -0.81
N TYR A 126 -1.28 -16.66 -1.71
CA TYR A 126 -1.11 -17.85 -2.56
C TYR A 126 -0.63 -17.52 -3.98
N GLY A 127 -0.46 -16.23 -4.32
CA GLY A 127 -0.06 -15.73 -5.65
C GLY A 127 -1.23 -15.15 -6.45
#